data_AF-A0A3M8EE35-F1
#
_entry.id   AF-A0A3M8EE35-F1
#
_cell.length_a   1.000
_cell.length_b   1.000
_cell.length_c   1.000
_cell.angle_alpha   90.00
_cell.angle_beta   90.00
_cell.angle_gamma   90.00
#
_symmetry.space_group_name_H-M   'P 1'
#
loop_
_entity.id
_entity.type
_entity.pdbx_description
1 polymer ?
#
loop_
_entity_poly.entity_id
_entity_poly.type
_entity_poly.pdbx_seq_one_letter_code
_entity_poly.pdbx_strand_id
1 'polypeptide(L)'
;MKRIFILMIGLGLVAGFNRCADDDYSSKYNNPEQTSEPSIEKLMTGVFHAGRDFTFNSYWRSYTWENGVMGVYAQTIGFLNAPGGMYTANDSYANNRWENFYDVLAQFRILQHEFGKLDAVQQANYKVFVNLSEIFVYDHLSQIIDTFGDVPFSKAGYLYITNDLQGSYPSYDKATDIYSEMLDRLGEIYTELNAIGSPNNILAAQDFINKGDLSLWIKYCNSLRLRLAMRVASQGDLSSKGRQIVAEILNGNYPLVSALTETIQVLPDTRDFNYGDEFRDGFKDHSRASQEMLNVLLTEGTLGENDPRLPIMYSTNAAGEYKGLSTHETYAEQQTNTNLSESQRVYSRIDSTTVIFNRNLISPIVTAAEVDFMKAEAFQRGWADGDAKQAFIDGILHSTQFYFEENKVSPSSDGTKMDIPAESLIVAYAEKVWNAATNKEIAIITQKWLNFGFLQPFQAWNEIRRTGYPEFYYPEDVTAQLLKTLPNRVRYPASERNNNTENYNAQVQSMGGTDDAYIKPFWAK
;
A
#
# COMPACT_ATOMS: atom_id res chain seq x y z
N MET A 1 95.93 -16.52 -21.62
CA MET A 1 95.31 -15.38 -22.35
C MET A 1 94.34 -14.72 -21.37
N LYS A 2 94.73 -13.69 -20.62
CA LYS A 2 94.54 -12.23 -20.89
C LYS A 2 93.07 -11.94 -21.26
N ARG A 3 92.26 -11.11 -20.59
CA ARG A 3 92.43 -10.07 -19.54
C ARG A 3 91.07 -9.76 -18.89
N ILE A 4 91.11 -9.33 -17.62
CA ILE A 4 90.06 -8.64 -16.85
C ILE A 4 89.81 -7.24 -17.44
N PHE A 5 88.56 -6.75 -17.41
CA PHE A 5 88.27 -5.33 -17.13
C PHE A 5 87.01 -5.19 -16.27
N ILE A 6 87.25 -4.61 -15.10
CA ILE A 6 86.31 -4.05 -14.14
C ILE A 6 85.92 -2.64 -14.62
N LEU A 7 84.66 -2.26 -14.41
CA LEU A 7 84.29 -0.86 -14.18
C LEU A 7 83.15 -0.83 -13.16
N MET A 8 83.52 -0.54 -11.91
CA MET A 8 82.64 0.03 -10.88
C MET A 8 82.37 1.51 -11.23
N ILE A 9 81.20 2.03 -10.86
CA ILE A 9 81.03 3.19 -9.95
C ILE A 9 79.53 3.46 -9.78
N GLY A 10 79.10 3.50 -8.52
CA GLY A 10 77.75 3.86 -8.09
C GLY A 10 77.53 3.59 -6.60
N LEU A 11 78.39 4.16 -5.75
CA LEU A 11 78.22 4.22 -4.29
C LEU A 11 76.93 4.98 -3.94
N GLY A 12 76.19 4.51 -2.93
CA GLY A 12 75.13 5.32 -2.33
C GLY A 12 74.28 4.64 -1.24
N LEU A 13 74.86 4.50 -0.04
CA LEU A 13 74.20 4.55 1.28
C LEU A 13 73.16 3.48 1.69
N VAL A 14 73.56 2.71 2.70
CA VAL A 14 72.68 2.17 3.74
C VAL A 14 72.17 3.34 4.60
N ALA A 15 70.84 3.53 4.67
CA ALA A 15 70.16 4.25 5.75
C ALA A 15 68.75 3.67 5.90
N GLY A 16 68.36 3.39 7.15
CA GLY A 16 67.16 2.63 7.50
C GLY A 16 65.86 3.23 6.99
N PHE A 17 64.97 2.36 6.50
CA PHE A 17 63.57 2.71 6.33
C PHE A 17 62.83 2.50 7.64
N ASN A 18 62.38 3.63 8.17
CA ASN A 18 61.45 3.76 9.27
C ASN A 18 60.24 2.84 9.08
N ARG A 19 59.85 2.23 10.20
CA ARG A 19 58.49 1.79 10.49
C ARG A 19 57.53 2.97 10.29
N CYS A 20 57.03 3.15 9.07
CA CYS A 20 55.81 3.91 8.82
C CYS A 20 54.64 2.94 8.98
N ALA A 21 53.73 3.30 9.86
CA ALA A 21 52.62 2.48 10.31
C ALA A 21 51.70 2.03 9.16
N ASP A 22 51.35 0.74 9.17
CA ASP A 22 50.25 0.15 8.39
C ASP A 22 48.86 0.62 8.88
N ASP A 23 48.79 1.38 9.98
CA ASP A 23 47.54 1.87 10.56
C ASP A 23 46.80 2.91 9.68
N ASP A 24 47.50 3.52 8.70
CA ASP A 24 46.91 4.54 7.80
C ASP A 24 46.26 3.94 6.53
N TYR A 25 46.35 2.62 6.34
CA TYR A 25 45.69 1.88 5.25
C TYR A 25 44.46 1.09 5.73
N SER A 26 44.48 0.53 6.94
CA SER A 26 43.35 -0.20 7.54
C SER A 26 42.21 0.74 7.98
N SER A 27 42.51 2.01 8.29
CA SER A 27 41.51 3.04 8.61
C SER A 27 40.81 3.64 7.38
N LYS A 28 41.34 3.40 6.16
CA LYS A 28 40.78 3.90 4.90
C LYS A 28 39.91 2.88 4.17
N TYR A 29 39.94 1.62 4.58
CA TYR A 29 39.07 0.56 4.09
C TYR A 29 38.43 -0.14 5.28
N ASN A 30 37.20 0.28 5.61
CA ASN A 30 36.39 -0.41 6.61
C ASN A 30 36.31 -1.90 6.25
N ASN A 31 36.76 -2.76 7.17
CA ASN A 31 36.49 -4.19 7.09
C ASN A 31 34.95 -4.36 7.04
N PRO A 32 34.36 -5.01 6.01
CA PRO A 32 32.91 -5.23 5.93
C PRO A 32 32.36 -6.01 7.13
N GLU A 33 33.21 -6.78 7.83
CA GLU A 33 32.87 -7.51 9.06
C GLU A 33 32.92 -6.62 10.32
N GLN A 34 33.52 -5.43 10.24
CA GLN A 34 33.49 -4.39 11.28
C GLN A 34 32.47 -3.30 10.92
N THR A 35 31.26 -3.71 10.53
CA THR A 35 30.15 -2.76 10.47
C THR A 35 30.00 -2.12 11.86
N SER A 36 29.99 -0.79 11.93
CA SER A 36 29.51 -0.09 13.11
C SER A 36 28.17 -0.70 13.51
N GLU A 37 27.99 -1.10 14.77
CA GLU A 37 26.69 -1.63 15.19
C GLU A 37 25.56 -0.72 14.68
N PRO A 38 24.59 -1.26 13.93
CA PRO A 38 23.59 -0.42 13.29
C PRO A 38 22.72 0.23 14.37
N SER A 39 22.64 1.56 14.37
CA SER A 39 21.86 2.28 15.38
C SER A 39 20.35 2.08 15.16
N ILE A 40 19.56 2.03 16.24
CA ILE A 40 18.11 1.74 16.19
C ILE A 40 17.38 2.67 15.23
N GLU A 41 17.78 3.94 15.21
CA GLU A 41 17.14 4.98 14.41
C GLU A 41 17.40 4.75 12.91
N LYS A 42 18.59 4.28 12.55
CA LYS A 42 18.91 3.89 11.16
C LYS A 42 18.22 2.59 10.77
N LEU A 43 18.07 1.64 11.70
CA LEU A 43 17.32 0.42 11.45
C LEU A 43 15.85 0.71 11.16
N MET A 44 15.23 1.69 11.83
CA MET A 44 13.86 2.13 11.52
C MET A 44 13.77 2.66 10.08
N THR A 45 14.72 3.50 9.68
CA THR A 45 14.85 3.95 8.28
C THR A 45 15.01 2.76 7.33
N GLY A 46 15.79 1.75 7.72
CA GLY A 46 15.97 0.50 6.98
C GLY A 46 14.67 -0.30 6.80
N VAL A 47 13.82 -0.39 7.83
CA VAL A 47 12.49 -1.02 7.75
C VAL A 47 11.62 -0.30 6.73
N PHE A 48 11.51 1.02 6.82
CA PHE A 48 10.71 1.80 5.86
C PHE A 48 11.30 1.71 4.45
N HIS A 49 12.63 1.72 4.35
CA HIS A 49 13.35 1.56 3.09
C HIS A 49 13.17 0.17 2.49
N ALA A 50 12.97 -0.89 3.25
CA ALA A 50 12.66 -2.20 2.67
C ALA A 50 11.27 -2.22 2.04
N GLY A 51 10.28 -1.56 2.66
CA GLY A 51 8.88 -1.59 2.19
C GLY A 51 8.57 -0.63 1.06
N ARG A 52 9.49 0.30 0.77
CA ARG A 52 9.29 1.41 -0.15
C ARG A 52 8.68 1.03 -1.51
N ASP A 53 9.05 -0.10 -2.09
CA ASP A 53 8.62 -0.46 -3.45
C ASP A 53 7.10 -0.74 -3.53
N PHE A 54 6.47 -1.09 -2.39
CA PHE A 54 5.03 -1.27 -2.25
C PHE A 54 4.34 -0.22 -1.37
N THR A 55 5.07 0.83 -0.95
CA THR A 55 4.50 2.00 -0.25
C THR A 55 4.48 3.24 -1.14
N PHE A 56 5.54 3.44 -1.94
CA PHE A 56 5.68 4.55 -2.88
C PHE A 56 5.00 4.20 -4.21
N ASN A 57 4.61 5.23 -4.96
CA ASN A 57 4.27 5.10 -6.36
C ASN A 57 5.55 4.71 -7.12
N SER A 58 5.55 3.51 -7.70
CA SER A 58 6.64 3.01 -8.53
C SER A 58 6.06 2.37 -9.80
N TYR A 59 6.85 2.29 -10.86
CA TYR A 59 6.43 1.66 -12.12
C TYR A 59 5.94 0.24 -11.87
N TRP A 60 6.81 -0.58 -11.26
CA TRP A 60 6.54 -2.00 -11.05
C TRP A 60 5.33 -2.22 -10.16
N ARG A 61 5.18 -1.49 -9.05
CA ARG A 61 3.98 -1.58 -8.19
C ARG A 61 2.71 -1.27 -8.97
N SER A 62 2.69 -0.13 -9.66
CA SER A 62 1.50 0.37 -10.36
C SER A 62 1.12 -0.54 -11.53
N TYR A 63 2.10 -0.93 -12.35
CA TYR A 63 1.90 -1.76 -13.53
C TYR A 63 1.53 -3.21 -13.17
N THR A 64 2.25 -3.84 -12.24
CA THR A 64 2.09 -5.29 -12.02
C THR A 64 1.05 -5.63 -10.97
N TRP A 65 1.07 -4.96 -9.82
CA TRP A 65 0.34 -5.42 -8.65
C TRP A 65 -0.92 -4.60 -8.41
N GLU A 66 -0.77 -3.28 -8.23
CA GLU A 66 -1.89 -2.39 -7.93
C GLU A 66 -2.87 -2.35 -9.10
N ASN A 67 -2.50 -1.86 -10.29
CA ASN A 67 -3.47 -1.76 -11.39
C ASN A 67 -3.60 -3.08 -12.18
N GLY A 68 -2.48 -3.77 -12.42
CA GLY A 68 -2.46 -5.00 -13.22
C GLY A 68 -3.18 -6.20 -12.58
N VAL A 69 -3.31 -6.24 -11.25
CA VAL A 69 -4.03 -7.30 -10.53
C VAL A 69 -5.16 -6.70 -9.69
N MET A 70 -4.85 -5.85 -8.72
CA MET A 70 -5.86 -5.37 -7.77
C MET A 70 -6.90 -4.45 -8.42
N GLY A 71 -6.51 -3.65 -9.41
CA GLY A 71 -7.39 -2.74 -10.14
C GLY A 71 -8.34 -3.49 -11.08
N VAL A 72 -7.90 -4.63 -11.62
CA VAL A 72 -8.77 -5.58 -12.33
C VAL A 72 -9.77 -6.19 -11.36
N TYR A 73 -9.31 -6.69 -10.22
CA TYR A 73 -10.18 -7.31 -9.22
C TYR A 73 -11.19 -6.33 -8.62
N ALA A 74 -10.80 -5.07 -8.42
CA ALA A 74 -11.65 -4.00 -7.92
C ALA A 74 -12.48 -3.32 -9.00
N GLN A 75 -12.24 -3.61 -10.28
CA GLN A 75 -12.76 -2.88 -11.45
C GLN A 75 -12.56 -1.35 -11.37
N THR A 76 -11.46 -0.88 -10.77
CA THR A 76 -11.14 0.56 -10.69
C THR A 76 -10.36 1.08 -11.91
N ILE A 77 -9.87 0.16 -12.75
CA ILE A 77 -9.31 0.42 -14.07
C ILE A 77 -10.08 -0.35 -15.15
N GLY A 78 -10.04 0.14 -16.40
CA GLY A 78 -10.55 -0.61 -17.54
C GLY A 78 -9.56 -1.70 -17.97
N PHE A 79 -10.02 -2.95 -18.05
CA PHE A 79 -9.20 -4.12 -18.40
C PHE A 79 -9.84 -4.96 -19.51
N LEU A 80 -9.01 -5.64 -20.30
CA LEU A 80 -9.51 -6.47 -21.39
C LEU A 80 -10.10 -7.78 -20.88
N ASN A 81 -11.20 -8.20 -21.50
CA ASN A 81 -11.81 -9.53 -21.36
C ASN A 81 -10.97 -10.60 -22.10
N ALA A 82 -9.65 -10.54 -21.93
CA ALA A 82 -8.70 -11.36 -22.67
C ALA A 82 -8.82 -12.84 -22.29
N PRO A 83 -8.82 -13.76 -23.27
CA PRO A 83 -8.95 -15.19 -23.00
C PRO A 83 -7.68 -15.76 -22.36
N GLY A 84 -7.86 -16.70 -21.44
CA GLY A 84 -6.82 -17.61 -20.95
C GLY A 84 -6.13 -17.19 -19.66
N GLY A 85 -6.53 -16.07 -19.05
CA GLY A 85 -5.87 -15.58 -17.83
C GLY A 85 -6.32 -14.21 -17.33
N MET A 86 -7.53 -13.75 -17.65
CA MET A 86 -8.04 -12.43 -17.26
C MET A 86 -7.88 -12.11 -15.77
N TYR A 87 -8.05 -13.10 -14.89
CA TYR A 87 -7.93 -12.94 -13.44
C TYR A 87 -6.63 -13.50 -12.85
N THR A 88 -5.71 -13.99 -13.68
CA THR A 88 -4.48 -14.62 -13.19
C THR A 88 -3.49 -13.57 -12.75
N ALA A 89 -3.17 -13.54 -11.45
CA ALA A 89 -1.98 -12.86 -10.97
C ALA A 89 -0.74 -13.61 -11.45
N ASN A 90 0.18 -12.93 -12.16
CA ASN A 90 1.44 -13.53 -12.56
C ASN A 90 2.24 -13.94 -11.31
N ASP A 91 2.76 -15.16 -11.29
CA ASP A 91 3.48 -15.71 -10.13
C ASP A 91 4.68 -14.85 -9.72
N SER A 92 5.42 -14.29 -10.69
CA SER A 92 6.53 -13.38 -10.39
C SER A 92 6.06 -12.08 -9.74
N TYR A 93 4.89 -11.56 -10.09
CA TYR A 93 4.36 -10.33 -9.49
C TYR A 93 3.89 -10.58 -8.06
N ALA A 94 3.20 -11.71 -7.84
CA ALA A 94 2.84 -12.17 -6.50
C ALA A 94 4.08 -12.43 -5.63
N ASN A 95 5.11 -13.05 -6.21
CA ASN A 95 6.37 -13.30 -5.53
C ASN A 95 7.08 -12.00 -5.13
N ASN A 96 7.14 -11.01 -6.02
CA ASN A 96 7.76 -9.72 -5.69
C ASN A 96 7.07 -9.03 -4.51
N ARG A 97 5.72 -9.08 -4.45
CA ARG A 97 4.97 -8.53 -3.30
C ARG A 97 5.25 -9.29 -2.01
N TRP A 98 5.32 -10.63 -2.11
CA TRP A 98 5.61 -11.54 -0.99
C TRP A 98 7.01 -11.30 -0.44
N GLU A 99 8.04 -11.37 -1.28
CA GLU A 99 9.45 -11.15 -0.91
C GLU A 99 9.65 -9.76 -0.30
N ASN A 100 9.07 -8.71 -0.88
CA ASN A 100 9.18 -7.37 -0.33
C ASN A 100 8.68 -7.28 1.13
N PHE A 101 7.59 -7.97 1.48
CA PHE A 101 7.14 -8.01 2.86
C PHE A 101 8.15 -8.74 3.77
N TYR A 102 8.72 -9.84 3.33
CA TYR A 102 9.71 -10.57 4.12
C TYR A 102 11.03 -9.81 4.27
N ASP A 103 11.39 -8.95 3.33
CA ASP A 103 12.49 -7.99 3.48
C ASP A 103 12.19 -6.96 4.57
N VAL A 104 10.98 -6.40 4.57
CA VAL A 104 10.50 -5.50 5.65
C VAL A 104 10.55 -6.19 7.01
N LEU A 105 10.03 -7.42 7.07
CA LEU A 105 10.00 -8.20 8.30
C LEU A 105 11.41 -8.52 8.81
N ALA A 106 12.33 -8.92 7.92
CA ALA A 106 13.71 -9.22 8.28
C ALA A 106 14.42 -7.99 8.85
N GLN A 107 14.27 -6.81 8.23
CA GLN A 107 14.80 -5.55 8.78
C GLN A 107 14.20 -5.24 10.15
N PHE A 108 12.90 -5.49 10.33
CA PHE A 108 12.24 -5.26 11.61
C PHE A 108 12.72 -6.25 12.69
N ARG A 109 12.97 -7.51 12.35
CA ARG A 109 13.56 -8.48 13.29
C ARG A 109 14.95 -8.04 13.74
N ILE A 110 15.79 -7.52 12.84
CA ILE A 110 17.11 -6.98 13.19
C ILE A 110 16.95 -5.80 14.15
N LEU A 111 16.01 -4.88 13.87
CA LEU A 111 15.69 -3.77 14.77
C LEU A 111 15.28 -4.25 16.17
N GLN A 112 14.38 -5.24 16.25
CA GLN A 112 13.95 -5.82 17.53
C GLN A 112 15.12 -6.47 18.28
N HIS A 113 16.00 -7.19 17.56
CA HIS A 113 17.16 -7.84 18.13
C HIS A 113 18.16 -6.83 18.71
N GLU A 114 18.55 -5.81 17.95
CA GLU A 114 19.48 -4.77 18.43
C GLU A 114 18.87 -3.95 19.58
N PHE A 115 17.56 -3.64 19.51
CA PHE A 115 16.85 -2.98 20.61
C PHE A 115 16.86 -3.82 21.90
N GLY A 116 16.74 -5.15 21.77
CA GLY A 116 16.79 -6.08 22.90
C GLY A 116 18.12 -6.13 23.63
N LYS A 117 19.23 -5.71 23.00
CA LYS A 117 20.56 -5.63 23.62
C LYS A 117 20.77 -4.38 24.48
N LEU A 118 19.93 -3.37 24.30
CA LEU A 118 20.05 -2.08 24.99
C LEU A 118 19.63 -2.19 26.47
N ASP A 119 20.19 -1.33 27.31
CA ASP A 119 19.74 -1.20 28.70
C ASP A 119 18.35 -0.54 28.81
N ALA A 120 17.72 -0.59 29.99
CA ALA A 120 16.37 -0.08 30.18
C ALA A 120 16.22 1.43 29.90
N VAL A 121 17.27 2.24 30.13
CA VAL A 121 17.24 3.69 29.88
C VAL A 121 17.29 3.95 28.38
N GLN A 122 18.17 3.25 27.68
CA GLN A 122 18.27 3.30 26.23
C GLN A 122 16.99 2.79 25.57
N GLN A 123 16.42 1.67 26.04
CA GLN A 123 15.16 1.14 25.53
C GLN A 123 14.03 2.15 25.65
N ALA A 124 13.91 2.85 26.78
CA ALA A 124 12.91 3.92 26.93
C ALA A 124 13.08 5.04 25.89
N ASN A 125 14.33 5.43 25.59
CA ASN A 125 14.63 6.48 24.60
C ASN A 125 14.41 6.03 23.14
N TYR A 126 14.55 4.74 22.87
CA TYR A 126 14.51 4.19 21.51
C TYR A 126 13.22 3.44 21.16
N LYS A 127 12.33 3.21 22.13
CA LYS A 127 11.07 2.49 21.93
C LYS A 127 10.19 3.12 20.85
N VAL A 128 10.23 4.44 20.70
CA VAL A 128 9.52 5.16 19.64
C VAL A 128 9.86 4.60 18.26
N PHE A 129 11.13 4.38 17.94
CA PHE A 129 11.56 3.87 16.63
C PHE A 129 11.01 2.46 16.36
N VAL A 130 11.01 1.59 17.39
CA VAL A 130 10.42 0.25 17.31
C VAL A 130 8.92 0.34 17.03
N ASN A 131 8.20 1.19 17.76
CA ASN A 131 6.76 1.34 17.63
C ASN A 131 6.34 1.89 16.26
N LEU A 132 7.08 2.86 15.72
CA LEU A 132 6.81 3.40 14.39
C LEU A 132 7.10 2.35 13.29
N SER A 133 8.18 1.58 13.43
CA SER A 133 8.45 0.43 12.56
C SER A 133 7.35 -0.64 12.63
N GLU A 134 6.84 -0.94 13.82
CA GLU A 134 5.81 -1.96 14.03
C GLU A 134 4.47 -1.56 13.38
N ILE A 135 4.07 -0.29 13.47
CA ILE A 135 2.89 0.24 12.74
C ILE A 135 3.05 -0.01 11.23
N PHE A 136 4.22 0.31 10.68
CA PHE A 136 4.51 0.15 9.26
C PHE A 136 4.51 -1.33 8.83
N VAL A 137 5.11 -2.20 9.63
CA VAL A 137 5.10 -3.67 9.41
C VAL A 137 3.67 -4.20 9.44
N TYR A 138 2.83 -3.76 10.37
CA TYR A 138 1.43 -4.20 10.46
C TYR A 138 0.54 -3.72 9.32
N ASP A 139 0.78 -2.53 8.76
CA ASP A 139 0.11 -2.14 7.51
C ASP A 139 0.48 -3.14 6.40
N HIS A 140 1.78 -3.36 6.17
CA HIS A 140 2.22 -4.29 5.12
C HIS A 140 1.76 -5.74 5.35
N LEU A 141 1.79 -6.22 6.60
CA LEU A 141 1.34 -7.57 6.98
C LEU A 141 -0.15 -7.74 6.77
N SER A 142 -0.97 -6.74 7.13
CA SER A 142 -2.41 -6.81 6.91
C SER A 142 -2.75 -6.98 5.42
N GLN A 143 -2.01 -6.30 4.54
CA GLN A 143 -2.19 -6.43 3.09
C GLN A 143 -1.77 -7.82 2.58
N ILE A 144 -0.71 -8.39 3.14
CA ILE A 144 -0.27 -9.76 2.84
C ILE A 144 -1.32 -10.77 3.27
N ILE A 145 -1.84 -10.67 4.49
CA ILE A 145 -2.89 -11.56 4.99
C ILE A 145 -4.17 -11.42 4.16
N ASP A 146 -4.60 -10.19 3.87
CA ASP A 146 -5.80 -9.91 3.06
C ASP A 146 -5.66 -10.42 1.62
N THR A 147 -4.43 -10.61 1.13
CA THR A 147 -4.14 -11.18 -0.19
C THR A 147 -4.06 -12.70 -0.16
N PHE A 148 -3.28 -13.26 0.76
CA PHE A 148 -2.81 -14.65 0.69
C PHE A 148 -3.44 -15.56 1.74
N GLY A 149 -3.98 -15.03 2.84
CA GLY A 149 -4.50 -15.81 3.97
C GLY A 149 -3.44 -16.02 5.06
N ASP A 150 -3.35 -17.23 5.61
CA ASP A 150 -2.34 -17.59 6.60
C ASP A 150 -0.93 -17.37 6.02
N VAL A 151 0.01 -16.89 6.84
CA VAL A 151 1.36 -16.56 6.38
C VAL A 151 2.41 -16.83 7.46
N PRO A 152 3.65 -17.16 7.10
CA PRO A 152 4.73 -17.16 8.06
C PRO A 152 4.97 -15.78 8.68
N PHE A 153 4.94 -15.66 10.01
CA PHE A 153 5.17 -14.37 10.68
C PHE A 153 6.00 -14.48 11.95
N SER A 154 5.51 -15.20 12.97
CA SER A 154 6.10 -15.32 14.31
C SER A 154 7.50 -15.94 14.28
N LYS A 155 7.78 -16.82 13.31
CA LYS A 155 9.08 -17.48 13.11
C LYS A 155 9.84 -16.99 11.87
N ALA A 156 9.29 -16.03 11.14
CA ALA A 156 9.88 -15.54 9.89
C ALA A 156 10.80 -14.32 10.10
N GLY A 157 11.78 -14.16 9.20
CA GLY A 157 12.68 -13.00 9.17
C GLY A 157 13.90 -13.08 10.10
N TYR A 158 14.19 -14.22 10.71
CA TYR A 158 15.27 -14.36 11.70
C TYR A 158 16.62 -14.87 11.15
N LEU A 159 16.72 -15.17 9.85
CA LEU A 159 17.94 -15.77 9.28
C LEU A 159 19.19 -14.90 9.50
N TYR A 160 19.09 -13.57 9.31
CA TYR A 160 20.21 -12.65 9.53
C TYR A 160 20.68 -12.56 10.98
N ILE A 161 19.83 -12.95 11.95
CA ILE A 161 20.14 -12.91 13.38
C ILE A 161 20.70 -14.26 13.84
N THR A 162 20.07 -15.34 13.41
CA THR A 162 20.38 -16.70 13.88
C THR A 162 21.49 -17.36 13.08
N ASN A 163 21.67 -16.97 11.82
CA ASN A 163 22.49 -17.67 10.83
C ASN A 163 22.15 -19.17 10.71
N ASP A 164 20.92 -19.55 11.09
CA ASP A 164 20.42 -20.92 11.05
C ASP A 164 19.48 -21.09 9.85
N LEU A 165 20.03 -21.63 8.76
CA LEU A 165 19.24 -21.89 7.56
C LEU A 165 18.15 -22.95 7.80
N GLN A 166 18.40 -23.99 8.62
CA GLN A 166 17.40 -25.03 8.86
C GLN A 166 16.24 -24.52 9.71
N GLY A 167 16.52 -23.67 10.70
CA GLY A 167 15.51 -22.98 11.50
C GLY A 167 14.76 -21.87 10.76
N SER A 168 15.21 -21.48 9.56
CA SER A 168 14.67 -20.37 8.77
C SER A 168 13.65 -20.80 7.70
N TYR A 169 13.05 -21.98 7.86
CA TYR A 169 11.87 -22.42 7.10
C TYR A 169 10.62 -22.30 7.99
N PRO A 170 9.99 -21.12 8.06
CA PRO A 170 8.93 -20.86 9.03
C PRO A 170 7.61 -21.53 8.64
N SER A 171 6.90 -22.01 9.67
CA SER A 171 5.51 -22.43 9.57
C SER A 171 4.58 -21.25 9.29
N TYR A 172 3.40 -21.54 8.74
CA TYR A 172 2.35 -20.56 8.48
C TYR A 172 1.56 -20.33 9.76
N ASP A 173 1.44 -19.07 10.15
CA ASP A 173 0.61 -18.67 11.28
C ASP A 173 -0.79 -18.30 10.78
N LYS A 174 -1.80 -18.58 11.61
CA LYS A 174 -3.19 -18.34 11.24
C LYS A 174 -3.48 -16.86 11.08
N ALA A 175 -4.04 -16.49 9.95
CA ALA A 175 -4.43 -15.12 9.61
C ALA A 175 -5.31 -14.47 10.69
N THR A 176 -6.29 -15.21 11.22
CA THR A 176 -7.17 -14.76 12.30
C THR A 176 -6.41 -14.42 13.58
N ASP A 177 -5.43 -15.23 13.95
CA ASP A 177 -4.69 -15.08 15.20
C ASP A 177 -3.76 -13.87 15.10
N ILE A 178 -3.05 -13.74 13.99
CA ILE A 178 -2.21 -12.56 13.70
C ILE A 178 -3.05 -11.29 13.66
N TYR A 179 -4.22 -11.30 13.00
CA TYR A 179 -5.10 -10.14 12.96
C TYR A 179 -5.58 -9.72 14.36
N SER A 180 -5.93 -10.69 15.20
CA SER A 180 -6.31 -10.43 16.58
C SER A 180 -5.17 -9.78 17.36
N GLU A 181 -3.93 -10.25 17.18
CA GLU A 181 -2.72 -9.70 17.81
C GLU A 181 -2.42 -8.28 17.31
N MET A 182 -2.45 -8.05 16.00
CA MET A 182 -2.23 -6.70 15.42
C MET A 182 -3.22 -5.68 16.00
N LEU A 183 -4.50 -6.06 16.14
CA LEU A 183 -5.55 -5.20 16.69
C LEU A 183 -5.28 -4.80 18.16
N ASP A 184 -4.75 -5.71 18.97
CA ASP A 184 -4.40 -5.43 20.36
C ASP A 184 -3.10 -4.60 20.43
N ARG A 185 -2.07 -5.03 19.71
CA ARG A 185 -0.75 -4.39 19.75
C ARG A 185 -0.78 -2.96 19.20
N LEU A 186 -1.59 -2.65 18.19
CA LEU A 186 -1.80 -1.26 17.76
C LEU A 186 -2.43 -0.39 18.86
N GLY A 187 -3.33 -0.95 19.69
CA GLY A 187 -3.89 -0.24 20.85
C GLY A 187 -2.85 0.03 21.94
N GLU A 188 -1.95 -0.93 22.18
CA GLU A 188 -0.80 -0.75 23.07
C GLU A 188 0.17 0.31 22.54
N ILE A 189 0.52 0.26 21.25
CA ILE A 189 1.39 1.25 20.60
C ILE A 189 0.78 2.65 20.72
N TYR A 190 -0.53 2.80 20.49
CA TYR A 190 -1.23 4.06 20.72
C TYR A 190 -1.00 4.58 22.15
N THR A 191 -1.16 3.73 23.17
CA THR A 191 -0.93 4.09 24.56
C THR A 191 0.54 4.48 24.82
N GLU A 192 1.48 3.70 24.30
CA GLU A 192 2.93 3.95 24.42
C GLU A 192 3.33 5.27 23.76
N LEU A 193 2.81 5.59 22.57
CA LEU A 193 3.11 6.84 21.87
C LEU A 193 2.54 8.08 22.59
N ASN A 194 1.35 7.98 23.18
CA ASN A 194 0.78 9.09 23.97
C ASN A 194 1.55 9.36 25.27
N ALA A 195 2.29 8.39 25.78
CA ALA A 195 3.12 8.57 26.97
C ALA A 195 4.45 9.29 26.69
N ILE A 196 4.80 9.52 25.41
CA ILE A 196 6.04 10.20 25.03
C ILE A 196 5.89 11.71 25.21
N GLY A 197 6.56 12.28 26.21
CA GLY A 197 6.54 13.72 26.47
C GLY A 197 7.40 14.56 25.51
N SER A 198 8.55 14.05 25.06
CA SER A 198 9.40 14.72 24.06
C SER A 198 10.09 13.67 23.18
N PRO A 199 9.91 13.69 21.86
CA PRO A 199 10.53 12.73 20.97
C PRO A 199 12.05 12.90 20.92
N ASN A 200 12.75 11.82 20.60
CA ASN A 200 14.19 11.84 20.33
C ASN A 200 14.47 12.82 19.17
N ASN A 201 15.44 13.71 19.35
CA ASN A 201 15.74 14.81 18.41
C ASN A 201 16.20 14.33 17.02
N ILE A 202 16.66 13.08 16.89
CA ILE A 202 17.05 12.51 15.60
C ILE A 202 15.87 11.90 14.81
N LEU A 203 14.69 11.76 15.44
CA LEU A 203 13.54 11.09 14.83
C LEU A 203 13.14 11.72 13.49
N ALA A 204 13.06 13.05 13.43
CA ALA A 204 12.71 13.77 12.21
C ALA A 204 13.69 13.52 11.05
N ALA A 205 14.96 13.27 11.35
CA ALA A 205 15.99 12.98 10.35
C ALA A 205 15.91 11.55 9.81
N GLN A 206 15.30 10.62 10.55
CA GLN A 206 15.20 9.20 10.17
C GLN A 206 13.82 8.85 9.60
N ASP A 207 12.76 9.44 10.14
CA ASP A 207 11.41 9.25 9.63
C ASP A 207 11.20 10.07 8.35
N PHE A 208 11.00 9.39 7.22
CA PHE A 208 10.67 10.04 5.96
C PHE A 208 9.18 10.06 5.65
N ILE A 209 8.34 9.37 6.44
CA ILE A 209 6.88 9.28 6.27
C ILE A 209 6.24 10.51 6.90
N ASN A 210 6.36 10.68 8.23
CA ASN A 210 5.72 11.78 8.96
C ASN A 210 6.72 12.80 9.52
N LYS A 211 8.00 12.71 9.12
CA LYS A 211 9.08 13.65 9.52
C LYS A 211 9.21 13.82 11.04
N GLY A 212 8.93 12.76 11.80
CA GLY A 212 8.98 12.71 13.25
C GLY A 212 7.79 13.33 13.96
N ASP A 213 6.73 13.70 13.23
CA ASP A 213 5.48 14.16 13.82
C ASP A 213 4.73 12.99 14.48
N LEU A 214 4.80 12.92 15.81
CA LEU A 214 4.12 11.90 16.59
C LEU A 214 2.60 12.03 16.53
N SER A 215 2.04 13.22 16.31
CA SER A 215 0.59 13.38 16.13
C SER A 215 0.12 12.65 14.87
N LEU A 216 0.86 12.79 13.77
CA LEU A 216 0.57 12.05 12.53
C LEU A 216 0.76 10.54 12.70
N TRP A 217 1.78 10.08 13.45
CA TRP A 217 1.94 8.66 13.74
C TRP A 217 0.85 8.08 14.64
N ILE A 218 0.38 8.83 15.63
CA ILE A 218 -0.77 8.44 16.47
C ILE A 218 -2.02 8.32 15.59
N LYS A 219 -2.26 9.28 14.70
CA LYS A 219 -3.37 9.22 13.74
C LYS A 219 -3.24 8.05 12.78
N TYR A 220 -2.03 7.76 12.30
CA TYR A 220 -1.77 6.60 11.45
C TYR A 220 -2.09 5.30 12.19
N CYS A 221 -1.54 5.12 13.41
CA CYS A 221 -1.78 3.95 14.25
C CYS A 221 -3.28 3.69 14.45
N ASN A 222 -4.02 4.71 14.89
CA ASN A 222 -5.45 4.59 15.17
C ASN A 222 -6.28 4.40 13.90
N SER A 223 -5.93 5.07 12.80
CA SER A 223 -6.69 4.93 11.54
C SER A 223 -6.44 3.57 10.89
N LEU A 224 -5.23 3.03 10.99
CA LEU A 224 -4.92 1.66 10.61
C LEU A 224 -5.68 0.67 11.49
N ARG A 225 -5.65 0.84 12.82
CA ARG A 225 -6.40 -0.01 13.75
C ARG A 225 -7.91 0.02 13.45
N LEU A 226 -8.44 1.20 13.12
CA LEU A 226 -9.84 1.35 12.68
C LEU A 226 -10.09 0.61 11.36
N ARG A 227 -9.22 0.73 10.35
CA ARG A 227 -9.32 -0.02 9.08
C ARG A 227 -9.37 -1.53 9.32
N LEU A 228 -8.45 -2.06 10.12
CA LEU A 228 -8.39 -3.50 10.44
C LEU A 228 -9.61 -3.94 11.26
N ALA A 229 -10.09 -3.12 12.20
CA ALA A 229 -11.28 -3.42 12.98
C ALA A 229 -12.53 -3.44 12.09
N MET A 230 -12.68 -2.45 11.20
CA MET A 230 -13.75 -2.41 10.19
C MET A 230 -13.69 -3.61 9.24
N ARG A 231 -12.48 -4.06 8.86
CA ARG A 231 -12.26 -5.24 8.01
C ARG A 231 -12.96 -6.47 8.56
N VAL A 232 -12.82 -6.71 9.86
CA VAL A 232 -13.31 -7.92 10.53
C VAL A 232 -14.67 -7.74 11.22
N ALA A 233 -15.16 -6.52 11.42
CA ALA A 233 -16.36 -6.23 12.22
C ALA A 233 -17.67 -6.83 11.70
N SER A 234 -17.77 -7.09 10.39
CA SER A 234 -18.99 -7.60 9.77
C SER A 234 -19.27 -9.06 10.08
N GLN A 235 -18.25 -9.92 10.11
CA GLN A 235 -18.41 -11.37 10.21
C GLN A 235 -17.10 -12.11 10.55
N GLY A 236 -17.20 -13.43 10.74
CA GLY A 236 -16.09 -14.27 11.18
C GLY A 236 -15.83 -14.16 12.68
N ASP A 237 -14.82 -14.90 13.13
CA ASP A 237 -14.52 -15.10 14.56
C ASP A 237 -14.12 -13.80 15.27
N LEU A 238 -13.57 -12.82 14.53
CA LEU A 238 -13.16 -11.53 15.07
C LEU A 238 -14.25 -10.45 15.02
N SER A 239 -15.46 -10.75 14.54
CA SER A 239 -16.49 -9.72 14.33
C SER A 239 -16.88 -8.95 15.60
N SER A 240 -17.01 -9.64 16.73
CA SER A 240 -17.29 -8.98 18.01
C SER A 240 -16.13 -8.10 18.48
N LYS A 241 -14.88 -8.56 18.32
CA LYS A 241 -13.68 -7.78 18.66
C LYS A 241 -13.55 -6.55 17.77
N GLY A 242 -13.75 -6.71 16.47
CA GLY A 242 -13.75 -5.60 15.51
C GLY A 242 -14.75 -4.52 15.90
N ARG A 243 -16.01 -4.88 16.18
CA ARG A 243 -17.03 -3.92 16.63
C ARG A 243 -16.67 -3.24 17.95
N GLN A 244 -16.10 -3.96 18.91
CA GLN A 244 -15.65 -3.38 20.18
C GLN A 244 -14.56 -2.34 19.96
N ILE A 245 -13.58 -2.62 19.12
CA ILE A 245 -12.47 -1.70 18.82
C ILE A 245 -12.97 -0.49 18.02
N VAL A 246 -13.91 -0.68 17.08
CA VAL A 246 -14.56 0.44 16.37
C VAL A 246 -15.24 1.38 17.38
N ALA A 247 -16.03 0.83 18.32
CA ALA A 247 -16.68 1.61 19.36
C ALA A 247 -15.66 2.31 20.28
N GLU A 248 -14.60 1.60 20.70
CA GLU A 248 -13.52 2.13 21.54
C GLU A 248 -12.87 3.37 20.90
N ILE A 249 -12.48 3.27 19.62
CA ILE A 249 -11.81 4.34 18.89
C ILE A 249 -12.75 5.53 18.67
N LEU A 250 -13.95 5.27 18.14
CA LEU A 250 -14.86 6.33 17.71
C LEU A 250 -15.56 7.01 18.88
N ASN A 251 -16.11 6.26 19.84
CA ASN A 251 -16.75 6.85 21.02
C ASN A 251 -15.73 7.42 22.00
N GLY A 252 -14.51 6.85 22.02
CA GLY A 252 -13.37 7.38 22.77
C GLY A 252 -12.74 8.63 22.16
N ASN A 253 -13.17 9.06 20.97
CA ASN A 253 -12.60 10.19 20.22
C ASN A 253 -11.08 10.09 20.03
N TYR A 254 -10.59 8.90 19.70
CA TYR A 254 -9.16 8.71 19.46
C TYR A 254 -8.73 9.57 18.25
N PRO A 255 -7.51 10.15 18.26
CA PRO A 255 -7.04 10.93 17.12
C PRO A 255 -6.95 10.06 15.87
N LEU A 256 -7.65 10.46 14.81
CA LEU A 256 -7.67 9.83 13.49
C LEU A 256 -7.24 10.86 12.44
N VAL A 257 -6.91 10.39 11.23
CA VAL A 257 -6.77 11.28 10.07
C VAL A 257 -8.13 11.93 9.79
N SER A 258 -8.20 13.25 9.82
CA SER A 258 -9.47 14.00 9.77
C SER A 258 -9.48 15.18 8.79
N ALA A 259 -8.33 15.52 8.20
CA ALA A 259 -8.19 16.57 7.20
C ALA A 259 -7.11 16.21 6.18
N LEU A 260 -7.12 16.87 5.02
CA LEU A 260 -6.14 16.63 3.96
C LEU A 260 -4.68 16.83 4.40
N THR A 261 -4.43 17.82 5.26
CA THR A 261 -3.08 18.10 5.80
C THR A 261 -2.57 17.02 6.75
N GLU A 262 -3.43 16.08 7.14
CA GLU A 262 -3.12 14.96 8.04
C GLU A 262 -3.02 13.63 7.28
N THR A 263 -3.19 13.64 5.95
CA THR A 263 -3.09 12.44 5.11
C THR A 263 -1.76 11.74 5.37
N ILE A 264 -1.84 10.46 5.72
CA ILE A 264 -0.63 9.63 5.84
C ILE A 264 -0.24 9.29 4.41
N GLN A 265 0.91 9.78 4.01
CA GLN A 265 1.34 9.75 2.63
C GLN A 265 2.84 9.62 2.53
N VAL A 266 3.27 9.15 1.37
CA VAL A 266 4.65 9.29 0.96
C VAL A 266 4.72 10.29 -0.18
N LEU A 267 5.51 11.34 0.03
CA LEU A 267 5.75 12.36 -0.97
C LEU A 267 6.78 11.86 -2.00
N PRO A 268 6.60 12.21 -3.28
CA PRO A 268 7.62 11.97 -4.30
C PRO A 268 8.91 12.75 -3.97
N ASP A 269 10.05 12.12 -4.22
CA ASP A 269 11.41 12.64 -4.02
C ASP A 269 11.62 13.52 -2.75
N THR A 270 11.69 12.90 -1.57
CA THR A 270 12.03 13.67 -0.35
C THR A 270 13.42 13.44 0.21
N ARG A 271 14.17 12.42 -0.24
CA ARG A 271 15.52 12.06 0.27
C ARG A 271 16.33 11.17 -0.70
N ASP A 272 16.40 11.52 -1.99
CA ASP A 272 17.21 10.81 -3.00
C ASP A 272 16.77 9.35 -3.31
N PHE A 273 15.56 8.95 -2.91
CA PHE A 273 14.91 7.74 -3.44
C PHE A 273 14.48 8.04 -4.88
N ASN A 274 15.43 8.06 -5.81
CA ASN A 274 15.17 8.39 -7.20
C ASN A 274 14.37 7.26 -7.87
N TYR A 275 13.04 7.34 -7.73
CA TYR A 275 12.08 6.53 -8.49
C TYR A 275 11.78 7.10 -9.88
N GLY A 276 12.40 8.22 -10.22
CA GLY A 276 12.16 8.98 -11.44
C GLY A 276 10.67 9.31 -11.65
N ASP A 277 10.38 9.74 -12.87
CA ASP A 277 9.01 9.93 -13.36
C ASP A 277 8.37 8.58 -13.79
N GLU A 278 9.03 7.44 -13.55
CA GLU A 278 8.71 6.13 -14.14
C GLU A 278 7.38 5.55 -13.65
N PHE A 279 6.93 5.86 -12.43
CA PHE A 279 5.62 5.39 -11.95
C PHE A 279 4.48 5.84 -12.87
N ARG A 280 4.63 6.99 -13.53
CA ARG A 280 3.66 7.55 -14.48
C ARG A 280 3.46 6.61 -15.67
N ASP A 281 4.50 5.88 -16.08
CA ASP A 281 4.42 4.90 -17.17
C ASP A 281 3.58 3.68 -16.77
N GLY A 282 3.65 3.25 -15.50
CA GLY A 282 2.80 2.17 -15.00
C GLY A 282 1.31 2.50 -15.05
N PHE A 283 0.97 3.77 -14.85
CA PHE A 283 -0.39 4.30 -15.05
C PHE A 283 -0.76 4.47 -16.54
N LYS A 284 0.18 4.83 -17.43
CA LYS A 284 -0.11 4.94 -18.88
C LYS A 284 -0.64 3.64 -19.46
N ASP A 285 -0.04 2.52 -19.08
CA ASP A 285 -0.42 1.19 -19.57
C ASP A 285 -1.80 0.75 -19.05
N HIS A 286 -2.20 1.23 -17.87
CA HIS A 286 -3.49 0.97 -17.23
C HIS A 286 -4.42 2.20 -17.23
N SER A 287 -4.21 3.13 -18.16
CA SER A 287 -4.86 4.46 -18.12
C SER A 287 -6.34 4.45 -18.50
N ARG A 288 -6.89 3.33 -18.99
CA ARG A 288 -8.27 3.27 -19.48
C ARG A 288 -9.26 3.36 -18.31
N ALA A 289 -10.28 4.21 -18.45
CA ALA A 289 -11.32 4.31 -17.45
C ALA A 289 -12.11 3.00 -17.35
N SER A 290 -12.42 2.57 -16.12
CA SER A 290 -13.42 1.54 -15.87
C SER A 290 -14.81 2.09 -16.18
N GLN A 291 -15.64 1.32 -16.89
CA GLN A 291 -17.04 1.69 -17.08
C GLN A 291 -17.80 1.76 -15.75
N GLU A 292 -17.47 0.91 -14.78
CA GLU A 292 -18.13 0.93 -13.47
C GLU A 292 -17.79 2.19 -12.67
N MET A 293 -16.56 2.69 -12.76
CA MET A 293 -16.19 3.96 -12.14
C MET A 293 -16.99 5.11 -12.75
N LEU A 294 -17.11 5.13 -14.08
CA LEU A 294 -17.89 6.15 -14.78
C LEU A 294 -19.39 6.04 -14.49
N ASN A 295 -19.94 4.83 -14.30
CA ASN A 295 -21.35 4.64 -13.93
C ASN A 295 -21.68 5.31 -12.58
N VAL A 296 -20.74 5.29 -11.62
CA VAL A 296 -20.91 5.96 -10.33
C VAL A 296 -20.75 7.47 -10.43
N LEU A 297 -19.86 7.95 -11.32
CA LEU A 297 -19.58 9.38 -11.49
C LEU A 297 -20.64 10.11 -12.35
N LEU A 298 -21.18 9.44 -13.38
CA LEU A 298 -22.14 10.02 -14.34
C LEU A 298 -23.56 10.02 -13.78
N THR A 299 -23.83 10.97 -12.90
CA THR A 299 -25.08 11.07 -12.14
C THR A 299 -26.05 12.14 -12.66
N GLU A 300 -25.74 12.83 -13.77
CA GLU A 300 -26.60 13.89 -14.31
C GLU A 300 -28.03 13.42 -14.60
N GLY A 301 -28.18 12.23 -15.16
CA GLY A 301 -29.50 11.67 -15.48
C GLY A 301 -30.36 11.34 -14.26
N THR A 302 -29.77 11.20 -13.06
CA THR A 302 -30.47 10.79 -11.83
C THR A 302 -30.51 11.89 -10.77
N LEU A 303 -29.47 12.71 -10.68
CA LEU A 303 -29.30 13.77 -9.67
C LEU A 303 -29.33 15.19 -10.26
N GLY A 304 -29.40 15.32 -11.59
CA GLY A 304 -29.39 16.60 -12.30
C GLY A 304 -28.01 17.25 -12.43
N GLU A 305 -26.96 16.60 -11.93
CA GLU A 305 -25.55 16.96 -12.09
C GLU A 305 -24.67 15.72 -11.97
N ASN A 306 -23.46 15.76 -12.53
CA ASN A 306 -22.46 14.69 -12.39
C ASN A 306 -21.65 14.85 -11.09
N ASP A 307 -20.98 13.78 -10.67
CA ASP A 307 -20.07 13.81 -9.53
C ASP A 307 -18.95 14.83 -9.76
N PRO A 308 -18.64 15.71 -8.79
CA PRO A 308 -17.62 16.75 -8.95
C PRO A 308 -16.22 16.20 -9.20
N ARG A 309 -15.94 14.92 -8.89
CA ARG A 309 -14.66 14.27 -9.19
C ARG A 309 -14.51 13.80 -10.64
N LEU A 310 -15.60 13.71 -11.40
CA LEU A 310 -15.57 13.20 -12.78
C LEU A 310 -14.49 13.86 -13.66
N PRO A 311 -14.43 15.21 -13.79
CA PRO A 311 -13.48 15.85 -14.69
C PRO A 311 -12.02 15.77 -14.20
N ILE A 312 -11.79 15.60 -12.91
CA ILE A 312 -10.44 15.52 -12.34
C ILE A 312 -9.87 14.10 -12.35
N MET A 313 -10.75 13.09 -12.30
CA MET A 313 -10.34 11.68 -12.36
C MET A 313 -10.17 11.19 -13.79
N TYR A 314 -10.99 11.68 -14.74
CA TYR A 314 -11.01 11.17 -16.10
C TYR A 314 -11.08 12.28 -17.15
N SER A 315 -10.46 12.00 -18.30
CA SER A 315 -10.59 12.76 -19.54
C SER A 315 -11.63 12.10 -20.45
N THR A 316 -12.31 12.92 -21.25
CA THR A 316 -13.25 12.44 -22.28
C THR A 316 -12.53 11.69 -23.40
N ASN A 317 -13.24 10.90 -24.18
CA ASN A 317 -12.74 10.24 -25.38
C ASN A 317 -12.60 11.22 -26.56
N ALA A 318 -12.23 10.73 -27.76
CA ALA A 318 -12.07 11.61 -28.94
C ALA A 318 -13.37 12.28 -29.43
N ALA A 319 -14.54 11.75 -29.03
CA ALA A 319 -15.85 12.34 -29.32
C ALA A 319 -16.32 13.35 -28.26
N GLY A 320 -15.53 13.59 -27.22
CA GLY A 320 -15.90 14.47 -26.10
C GLY A 320 -16.83 13.81 -25.07
N GLU A 321 -16.91 12.48 -25.07
CA GLU A 321 -17.81 11.70 -24.20
C GLU A 321 -17.03 11.00 -23.08
N TYR A 322 -17.67 10.77 -21.93
CA TYR A 322 -17.16 9.86 -20.92
C TYR A 322 -17.60 8.44 -21.24
N LYS A 323 -16.66 7.59 -21.67
CA LYS A 323 -16.93 6.19 -22.01
C LYS A 323 -15.83 5.29 -21.48
N GLY A 324 -16.18 4.35 -20.61
CA GLY A 324 -15.22 3.44 -19.99
C GLY A 324 -15.09 2.17 -20.81
N LEU A 325 -14.02 1.44 -20.57
CA LEU A 325 -13.89 0.08 -21.07
C LEU A 325 -14.78 -0.81 -20.20
N SER A 326 -15.79 -1.44 -20.82
CA SER A 326 -16.82 -2.21 -20.11
C SER A 326 -16.51 -3.69 -20.09
N THR A 327 -16.75 -4.33 -18.96
CA THR A 327 -16.72 -5.79 -18.79
C THR A 327 -17.81 -6.52 -19.57
N HIS A 328 -18.82 -5.80 -20.08
CA HIS A 328 -19.89 -6.36 -20.91
C HIS A 328 -19.56 -6.37 -22.42
N GLU A 329 -18.52 -5.66 -22.85
CA GLU A 329 -18.05 -5.71 -24.24
C GLU A 329 -17.36 -7.05 -24.53
N THR A 330 -17.48 -7.55 -25.76
CA THR A 330 -16.69 -8.71 -26.18
C THR A 330 -15.22 -8.33 -26.30
N TYR A 331 -14.33 -9.31 -26.11
CA TYR A 331 -12.89 -9.08 -26.31
C TYR A 331 -12.55 -8.53 -27.70
N ALA A 332 -13.24 -9.00 -28.75
CA ALA A 332 -13.02 -8.54 -30.12
C ALA A 332 -13.38 -7.05 -30.32
N GLU A 333 -14.47 -6.59 -29.70
CA GLU A 333 -14.85 -5.17 -29.70
C GLU A 333 -13.82 -4.34 -28.95
N GLN A 334 -13.43 -4.78 -27.75
CA GLN A 334 -12.40 -4.11 -26.96
C GLN A 334 -11.10 -3.98 -27.74
N GLN A 335 -10.60 -5.08 -28.34
CA GLN A 335 -9.38 -5.06 -29.16
C GLN A 335 -9.48 -4.07 -30.32
N THR A 336 -10.61 -4.08 -31.03
CA THR A 336 -10.84 -3.15 -32.15
C THR A 336 -10.76 -1.72 -31.66
N ASN A 337 -11.47 -1.39 -30.57
CA ASN A 337 -11.54 -0.05 -30.03
C ASN A 337 -10.22 0.42 -29.38
N THR A 338 -9.45 -0.49 -28.76
CA THR A 338 -8.16 -0.16 -28.13
C THR A 338 -7.01 0.00 -29.12
N ASN A 339 -7.13 -0.54 -30.33
CA ASN A 339 -6.12 -0.43 -31.39
C ASN A 339 -6.30 0.82 -32.27
N LEU A 340 -7.38 1.58 -32.07
CA LEU A 340 -7.58 2.85 -32.76
C LEU A 340 -6.54 3.89 -32.35
N SER A 341 -6.24 4.79 -33.28
CA SER A 341 -5.33 5.91 -33.04
C SER A 341 -5.90 6.89 -31.99
N GLU A 342 -5.04 7.71 -31.40
CA GLU A 342 -5.44 8.65 -30.35
C GLU A 342 -6.54 9.63 -30.80
N SER A 343 -6.55 10.04 -32.08
CA SER A 343 -7.59 10.91 -32.66
C SER A 343 -8.95 10.23 -32.84
N GLN A 344 -9.01 8.91 -32.65
CA GLN A 344 -10.20 8.07 -32.75
C GLN A 344 -10.43 7.27 -31.46
N ARG A 345 -9.77 7.66 -30.36
CA ARG A 345 -9.83 6.97 -29.07
C ARG A 345 -11.28 6.85 -28.60
N VAL A 346 -11.73 5.62 -28.36
CA VAL A 346 -13.11 5.30 -27.94
C VAL A 346 -13.30 5.45 -26.44
N TYR A 347 -12.30 5.06 -25.65
CA TYR A 347 -12.38 5.04 -24.20
C TYR A 347 -11.75 6.28 -23.57
N SER A 348 -12.42 6.81 -22.55
CA SER A 348 -11.89 7.75 -21.59
C SER A 348 -10.63 7.20 -20.92
N ARG A 349 -9.77 8.11 -20.47
CA ARG A 349 -8.57 7.78 -19.71
C ARG A 349 -8.55 8.50 -18.39
N ILE A 350 -7.85 7.93 -17.41
CA ILE A 350 -7.42 8.63 -16.20
C ILE A 350 -6.85 9.99 -16.62
N ASP A 351 -7.23 11.06 -15.93
CA ASP A 351 -6.79 12.40 -16.27
C ASP A 351 -5.27 12.50 -16.24
N SER A 352 -4.70 12.92 -17.38
CA SER A 352 -3.27 12.98 -17.54
C SER A 352 -2.65 14.05 -16.66
N THR A 353 -3.32 15.17 -16.41
CA THR A 353 -2.73 16.25 -15.60
C THR A 353 -2.56 15.82 -14.16
N THR A 354 -3.57 15.13 -13.62
CA THR A 354 -3.66 14.68 -12.24
C THR A 354 -2.70 13.54 -11.95
N VAL A 355 -2.54 12.58 -12.88
CA VAL A 355 -1.74 11.36 -12.65
C VAL A 355 -0.56 11.26 -13.60
N ILE A 356 -0.82 11.16 -14.92
CA ILE A 356 0.19 10.77 -15.91
C ILE A 356 1.26 11.84 -16.13
N PHE A 357 0.99 13.11 -15.83
CA PHE A 357 1.90 14.25 -15.98
C PHE A 357 2.34 14.82 -14.62
N ASN A 358 1.88 14.21 -13.54
CA ASN A 358 2.11 14.69 -12.19
C ASN A 358 3.21 13.89 -11.50
N ARG A 359 4.48 14.27 -11.68
CA ARG A 359 5.57 13.68 -10.88
C ARG A 359 5.51 14.03 -9.39
N ASN A 360 4.64 14.97 -9.01
CA ASN A 360 4.39 15.35 -7.63
C ASN A 360 3.21 14.57 -7.01
N LEU A 361 2.64 13.59 -7.73
CA LEU A 361 1.55 12.74 -7.23
C LEU A 361 2.00 12.00 -5.98
N ILE A 362 1.27 12.19 -4.88
CA ILE A 362 1.58 11.49 -3.63
C ILE A 362 1.24 10.00 -3.71
N SER A 363 1.82 9.21 -2.81
CA SER A 363 1.38 7.84 -2.55
C SER A 363 0.53 7.83 -1.28
N PRO A 364 -0.81 7.81 -1.37
CA PRO A 364 -1.66 7.83 -0.17
C PRO A 364 -1.61 6.47 0.55
N ILE A 365 -1.47 6.52 1.88
CA ILE A 365 -1.56 5.34 2.75
C ILE A 365 -2.91 5.34 3.49
N VAL A 366 -3.25 6.45 4.16
CA VAL A 366 -4.55 6.66 4.82
C VAL A 366 -5.02 8.08 4.56
N THR A 367 -6.22 8.24 4.01
CA THR A 367 -6.80 9.56 3.71
C THR A 367 -7.93 9.93 4.67
N ALA A 368 -8.20 11.23 4.81
CA ALA A 368 -9.33 11.71 5.61
C ALA A 368 -10.67 11.15 5.10
N ALA A 369 -10.86 11.14 3.77
CA ALA A 369 -12.05 10.59 3.14
C ALA A 369 -12.29 9.11 3.49
N GLU A 370 -11.23 8.29 3.50
CA GLU A 370 -11.33 6.90 3.93
C GLU A 370 -11.85 6.78 5.37
N VAL A 371 -11.29 7.58 6.29
CA VAL A 371 -11.69 7.60 7.69
C VAL A 371 -13.14 8.06 7.84
N ASP A 372 -13.55 9.08 7.09
CA ASP A 372 -14.93 9.59 7.14
C ASP A 372 -15.94 8.57 6.61
N PHE A 373 -15.60 7.82 5.56
CA PHE A 373 -16.43 6.70 5.13
C PHE A 373 -16.46 5.53 6.15
N MET A 374 -15.36 5.27 6.86
CA MET A 374 -15.36 4.29 7.97
C MET A 374 -16.26 4.74 9.12
N LYS A 375 -16.23 6.03 9.49
CA LYS A 375 -17.14 6.63 10.47
C LYS A 375 -18.59 6.52 10.00
N ALA A 376 -18.87 6.93 8.75
CA ALA A 376 -20.21 6.87 8.18
C ALA A 376 -20.79 5.45 8.24
N GLU A 377 -20.00 4.44 7.87
CA GLU A 377 -20.41 3.04 7.98
C GLU A 377 -20.64 2.63 9.43
N ALA A 378 -19.68 2.88 10.33
CA ALA A 378 -19.79 2.49 11.73
C ALA A 378 -21.02 3.10 12.41
N PHE A 379 -21.29 4.39 12.15
CA PHE A 379 -22.47 5.09 12.67
C PHE A 379 -23.76 4.56 12.06
N GLN A 380 -23.79 4.33 10.75
CA GLN A 380 -24.98 3.79 10.06
C GLN A 380 -25.33 2.37 10.52
N ARG A 381 -24.32 1.56 10.82
CA ARG A 381 -24.49 0.19 11.33
C ARG A 381 -24.74 0.13 12.84
N GLY A 382 -24.64 1.24 13.56
CA GLY A 382 -24.79 1.29 15.02
C GLY A 382 -23.63 0.62 15.77
N TRP A 383 -22.43 0.57 15.18
CA TRP A 383 -21.22 0.08 15.84
C TRP A 383 -20.55 1.14 16.71
N ALA A 384 -20.87 2.41 16.48
CA ALA A 384 -20.43 3.57 17.26
C ALA A 384 -21.49 4.67 17.18
N ASP A 385 -21.40 5.65 18.09
CA ASP A 385 -22.29 6.81 18.12
C ASP A 385 -21.75 7.91 17.19
N GLY A 386 -22.63 8.52 16.38
CA GLY A 386 -22.25 9.64 15.52
C GLY A 386 -23.26 9.94 14.42
N ASP A 387 -23.00 10.98 13.63
CA ASP A 387 -23.83 11.36 12.49
C ASP A 387 -23.30 10.70 11.20
N ALA A 388 -23.95 9.61 10.79
CA ALA A 388 -23.60 8.88 9.57
C ALA A 388 -23.76 9.73 8.30
N LYS A 389 -24.76 10.62 8.25
CA LYS A 389 -25.01 11.49 7.08
C LYS A 389 -23.88 12.50 6.97
N GLN A 390 -23.52 13.16 8.07
CA GLN A 390 -22.45 14.15 8.07
C GLN A 390 -21.11 13.51 7.68
N ALA A 391 -20.75 12.37 8.29
CA ALA A 391 -19.52 11.66 7.95
C ALA A 391 -19.48 11.22 6.48
N PHE A 392 -20.62 10.84 5.89
CA PHE A 392 -20.70 10.54 4.46
C PHE A 392 -20.45 11.76 3.57
N ILE A 393 -21.02 12.91 3.95
CA ILE A 393 -20.81 14.19 3.24
C ILE A 393 -19.34 14.60 3.31
N ASP A 394 -18.75 14.52 4.50
CA ASP A 394 -17.33 14.82 4.73
C ASP A 394 -16.44 13.90 3.88
N GLY A 395 -16.80 12.62 3.77
CA GLY A 395 -16.09 11.66 2.90
C GLY A 395 -16.07 12.07 1.42
N ILE A 396 -17.21 12.50 0.87
CA ILE A 396 -17.27 12.99 -0.53
C ILE A 396 -16.51 14.31 -0.66
N LEU A 397 -16.62 15.21 0.32
CA LEU A 397 -15.92 16.49 0.33
C LEU A 397 -14.40 16.29 0.31
N HIS A 398 -13.86 15.55 1.28
CA HIS A 398 -12.44 15.26 1.37
C HIS A 398 -11.93 14.45 0.19
N SER A 399 -12.71 13.51 -0.35
CA SER A 399 -12.33 12.77 -1.56
C SER A 399 -12.23 13.69 -2.76
N THR A 400 -13.18 14.62 -2.92
CA THR A 400 -13.15 15.62 -4.00
C THR A 400 -11.95 16.54 -3.84
N GLN A 401 -11.76 17.14 -2.67
CA GLN A 401 -10.63 18.03 -2.41
C GLN A 401 -9.29 17.34 -2.65
N PHE A 402 -9.16 16.08 -2.25
CA PHE A 402 -7.95 15.28 -2.45
C PHE A 402 -7.53 15.23 -3.92
N TYR A 403 -8.41 14.77 -4.83
CA TYR A 403 -8.05 14.65 -6.25
C TYR A 403 -7.77 16.01 -6.91
N PHE A 404 -8.46 17.08 -6.51
CA PHE A 404 -8.19 18.43 -7.03
C PHE A 404 -6.85 19.00 -6.52
N GLU A 405 -6.46 18.74 -5.27
CA GLU A 405 -5.14 19.16 -4.78
C GLU A 405 -4.01 18.38 -5.47
N GLU A 406 -4.18 17.08 -5.76
CA GLU A 406 -3.22 16.32 -6.57
C GLU A 406 -3.04 16.93 -7.97
N ASN A 407 -4.13 17.28 -8.65
CA ASN A 407 -4.06 17.97 -9.94
C ASN A 407 -3.29 19.30 -9.87
N LYS A 408 -3.56 20.09 -8.83
CA LYS A 408 -2.98 21.42 -8.64
C LYS A 408 -1.47 21.39 -8.44
N VAL A 409 -0.95 20.39 -7.73
CA VAL A 409 0.50 20.21 -7.50
C VAL A 409 1.25 19.69 -8.72
N SER A 410 0.54 19.25 -9.77
CA SER A 410 1.14 18.84 -11.04
C SER A 410 2.07 19.92 -11.60
N PRO A 411 3.35 19.60 -11.90
CA PRO A 411 4.29 20.58 -12.44
C PRO A 411 4.16 20.74 -13.96
N SER A 412 3.30 19.96 -14.62
CA SER A 412 3.15 19.98 -16.08
C SER A 412 2.51 21.27 -16.59
N SER A 413 3.08 21.83 -17.65
CA SER A 413 2.51 22.93 -18.45
C SER A 413 1.54 22.44 -19.54
N ASP A 414 1.58 21.14 -19.86
CA ASP A 414 0.87 20.57 -21.01
C ASP A 414 -0.52 20.03 -20.62
N GLY A 415 -0.85 20.05 -19.31
CA GLY A 415 -2.13 19.63 -18.75
C GLY A 415 -3.05 20.81 -18.41
N THR A 416 -4.28 20.48 -18.01
CA THR A 416 -5.26 21.47 -17.52
C THR A 416 -5.36 21.38 -16.00
N LYS A 417 -4.95 22.47 -15.33
CA LYS A 417 -5.22 22.63 -13.90
C LYS A 417 -6.66 23.09 -13.71
N MET A 418 -7.39 22.43 -12.81
CA MET A 418 -8.79 22.75 -12.53
C MET A 418 -8.93 23.35 -11.15
N ASP A 419 -9.73 24.41 -11.06
CA ASP A 419 -10.10 24.96 -9.76
C ASP A 419 -11.07 24.00 -9.07
N ILE A 420 -10.86 23.80 -7.77
CA ILE A 420 -11.77 23.03 -6.95
C ILE A 420 -13.17 23.68 -6.93
N PRO A 421 -14.26 22.91 -7.13
CA PRO A 421 -15.61 23.43 -6.96
C PRO A 421 -15.81 24.01 -5.56
N ALA A 422 -16.67 25.02 -5.44
CA ALA A 422 -16.99 25.58 -4.13
C ALA A 422 -17.49 24.47 -3.18
N GLU A 423 -17.01 24.48 -1.94
CA GLU A 423 -17.36 23.47 -0.92
C GLU A 423 -18.88 23.27 -0.80
N SER A 424 -19.65 24.36 -0.85
CA SER A 424 -21.11 24.31 -0.81
C SER A 424 -21.74 23.51 -1.96
N LEU A 425 -21.13 23.47 -3.14
CA LEU A 425 -21.59 22.66 -4.27
C LEU A 425 -21.27 21.18 -4.05
N ILE A 426 -20.08 20.87 -3.53
CA ILE A 426 -19.67 19.50 -3.23
C ILE A 426 -20.55 18.92 -2.13
N VAL A 427 -20.82 19.70 -1.07
CA VAL A 427 -21.73 19.32 0.02
C VAL A 427 -23.15 19.13 -0.51
N ALA A 428 -23.67 20.05 -1.33
CA ALA A 428 -25.01 19.91 -1.90
C ALA A 428 -25.14 18.65 -2.78
N TYR A 429 -24.12 18.33 -3.57
CA TYR A 429 -24.05 17.08 -4.32
C TYR A 429 -24.08 15.86 -3.40
N ALA A 430 -23.22 15.83 -2.38
CA ALA A 430 -23.15 14.74 -1.41
C ALA A 430 -24.48 14.53 -0.67
N GLU A 431 -25.19 15.60 -0.32
CA GLU A 431 -26.54 15.52 0.24
C GLU A 431 -27.54 14.89 -0.72
N LYS A 432 -27.49 15.21 -2.02
CA LYS A 432 -28.35 14.58 -3.03
C LYS A 432 -28.06 13.09 -3.13
N VAL A 433 -26.79 12.69 -3.19
CA VAL A 433 -26.39 11.27 -3.22
C VAL A 433 -26.92 10.55 -1.97
N TRP A 434 -26.71 11.13 -0.79
CA TRP A 434 -27.23 10.56 0.45
C TRP A 434 -28.75 10.42 0.39
N ASN A 435 -29.49 11.48 0.05
CA ASN A 435 -30.94 11.49 0.07
C ASN A 435 -31.55 10.51 -0.96
N ALA A 436 -30.94 10.38 -2.14
CA ALA A 436 -31.40 9.48 -3.20
C ALA A 436 -31.14 7.99 -2.89
N ALA A 437 -30.13 7.68 -2.07
CA ALA A 437 -29.76 6.30 -1.75
C ALA A 437 -30.87 5.57 -0.96
N THR A 438 -31.39 4.47 -1.52
CA THR A 438 -32.33 3.57 -0.84
C THR A 438 -31.65 2.74 0.24
N ASN A 439 -30.41 2.34 0.01
CA ASN A 439 -29.56 1.65 0.97
C ASN A 439 -28.31 2.51 1.26
N LYS A 440 -28.21 3.02 2.50
CA LYS A 440 -27.10 3.89 2.91
C LYS A 440 -25.77 3.15 2.97
N GLU A 441 -25.77 1.87 3.34
CA GLU A 441 -24.56 1.04 3.35
C GLU A 441 -23.96 0.96 1.95
N ILE A 442 -24.78 0.65 0.94
CA ILE A 442 -24.32 0.59 -0.46
C ILE A 442 -23.76 1.94 -0.89
N ALA A 443 -24.46 3.05 -0.63
CA ALA A 443 -23.96 4.37 -0.99
C ALA A 443 -22.62 4.71 -0.32
N ILE A 444 -22.47 4.45 0.98
CA ILE A 444 -21.21 4.67 1.71
C ILE A 444 -20.07 3.85 1.11
N ILE A 445 -20.28 2.55 0.90
CA ILE A 445 -19.23 1.66 0.39
C ILE A 445 -18.90 1.98 -1.07
N THR A 446 -19.88 2.30 -1.91
CA THR A 446 -19.65 2.74 -3.30
C THR A 446 -18.81 4.01 -3.36
N GLN A 447 -19.08 4.98 -2.49
CA GLN A 447 -18.33 6.23 -2.43
C GLN A 447 -16.93 6.03 -1.85
N LYS A 448 -16.76 5.10 -0.90
CA LYS A 448 -15.44 4.67 -0.39
C LYS A 448 -14.62 3.95 -1.46
N TRP A 449 -15.24 3.05 -2.22
CA TRP A 449 -14.61 2.37 -3.36
C TRP A 449 -14.16 3.37 -4.43
N LEU A 450 -15.01 4.35 -4.77
CA LEU A 450 -14.69 5.42 -5.70
C LEU A 450 -13.52 6.29 -5.21
N ASN A 451 -13.47 6.60 -3.90
CA ASN A 451 -12.36 7.32 -3.28
C ASN A 451 -11.02 6.59 -3.39
N PHE A 452 -11.01 5.26 -3.19
CA PHE A 452 -9.80 4.47 -3.39
C PHE A 452 -9.38 4.46 -4.86
N GLY A 453 -10.34 4.23 -5.75
CA GLY A 453 -10.18 4.31 -7.20
C GLY A 453 -8.94 3.57 -7.71
N PHE A 454 -8.24 4.19 -8.65
CA PHE A 454 -7.00 3.66 -9.23
C PHE A 454 -5.74 3.96 -8.39
N LEU A 455 -5.85 4.68 -7.27
CA LEU A 455 -4.70 5.00 -6.41
C LEU A 455 -4.52 3.96 -5.30
N GLN A 456 -5.61 3.36 -4.83
CA GLN A 456 -5.59 2.33 -3.78
C GLN A 456 -6.50 1.13 -4.13
N PRO A 457 -6.36 0.53 -5.32
CA PRO A 457 -7.25 -0.53 -5.78
C PRO A 457 -7.25 -1.77 -4.86
N PHE A 458 -6.14 -2.03 -4.17
CA PHE A 458 -6.10 -3.08 -3.15
C PHE A 458 -7.15 -2.88 -2.05
N GLN A 459 -7.25 -1.66 -1.50
CA GLN A 459 -8.24 -1.37 -0.47
C GLN A 459 -9.66 -1.42 -1.05
N ALA A 460 -9.86 -0.96 -2.29
CA ALA A 460 -11.12 -1.05 -3.01
C ALA A 460 -11.60 -2.51 -3.15
N TRP A 461 -10.72 -3.43 -3.56
CA TRP A 461 -11.04 -4.85 -3.67
C TRP A 461 -11.40 -5.47 -2.31
N ASN A 462 -10.72 -5.06 -1.25
CA ASN A 462 -11.03 -5.55 0.10
C ASN A 462 -12.41 -5.11 0.57
N GLU A 463 -12.87 -3.90 0.23
CA GLU A 463 -14.22 -3.45 0.55
C GLU A 463 -15.31 -4.27 -0.19
N ILE A 464 -15.06 -4.58 -1.47
CA ILE A 464 -15.95 -5.44 -2.27
C ILE A 464 -16.05 -6.82 -1.62
N ARG A 465 -14.92 -7.46 -1.29
CA ARG A 465 -14.91 -8.78 -0.63
C ARG A 465 -15.55 -8.76 0.76
N ARG A 466 -15.39 -7.67 1.50
CA ARG A 466 -15.90 -7.55 2.88
C ARG A 466 -17.41 -7.36 2.93
N THR A 467 -17.96 -6.60 1.99
CA THR A 467 -19.36 -6.14 2.05
C THR A 467 -20.24 -6.73 0.96
N GLY A 468 -19.63 -7.15 -0.15
CA GLY A 468 -20.31 -7.48 -1.41
C GLY A 468 -20.66 -6.25 -2.25
N TYR A 469 -20.20 -5.04 -1.87
CA TYR A 469 -20.56 -3.79 -2.54
C TYR A 469 -19.32 -2.99 -2.99
N PRO A 470 -19.43 -2.23 -4.11
CA PRO A 470 -20.51 -2.33 -5.10
C PRO A 470 -20.54 -3.74 -5.73
N GLU A 471 -21.73 -4.15 -6.19
CA GLU A 471 -21.87 -5.41 -6.90
C GLU A 471 -21.53 -5.18 -8.38
N PHE A 472 -20.54 -5.92 -8.88
CA PHE A 472 -20.10 -5.82 -10.27
C PHE A 472 -20.32 -7.12 -11.02
N TYR A 473 -20.55 -6.98 -12.33
CA TYR A 473 -20.47 -8.11 -13.24
C TYR A 473 -19.01 -8.44 -13.54
N TYR A 474 -18.61 -9.69 -13.26
CA TYR A 474 -17.31 -10.24 -13.62
C TYR A 474 -17.50 -11.31 -14.71
N PRO A 475 -17.03 -11.08 -15.95
CA PRO A 475 -17.18 -12.06 -17.02
C PRO A 475 -16.44 -13.36 -16.70
N GLU A 476 -16.96 -14.50 -17.15
CA GLU A 476 -16.25 -15.77 -17.03
C GLU A 476 -15.22 -15.93 -18.17
N ASP A 477 -13.96 -16.13 -17.82
CA ASP A 477 -12.93 -16.56 -18.76
C ASP A 477 -12.98 -18.09 -18.90
N VAL A 478 -13.91 -18.56 -19.74
CA VAL A 478 -14.14 -20.00 -19.98
C VAL A 478 -12.92 -20.74 -20.52
N THR A 479 -11.93 -20.01 -21.05
CA THR A 479 -10.70 -20.56 -21.64
C THR A 479 -9.54 -20.65 -20.65
N ALA A 480 -9.62 -19.94 -19.51
CA ALA A 480 -8.61 -20.00 -18.47
C ALA A 480 -8.49 -21.40 -17.86
N GLN A 481 -7.25 -21.84 -17.66
CA GLN A 481 -6.95 -23.13 -17.03
C GLN A 481 -6.92 -23.03 -15.51
N LEU A 482 -6.53 -21.88 -14.97
CA LEU A 482 -6.36 -21.68 -13.53
C LEU A 482 -7.56 -20.98 -12.89
N LEU A 483 -7.88 -19.77 -13.35
CA LEU A 483 -8.93 -18.94 -12.76
C LEU A 483 -9.95 -18.52 -13.84
N LYS A 484 -11.14 -19.13 -13.82
CA LYS A 484 -12.23 -18.81 -14.76
C LYS A 484 -13.07 -17.63 -14.29
N THR A 485 -13.27 -17.53 -12.98
CA THR A 485 -13.96 -16.43 -12.31
C THR A 485 -13.01 -15.68 -11.39
N LEU A 486 -13.43 -14.50 -10.94
CA LEU A 486 -12.67 -13.67 -10.00
C LEU A 486 -12.30 -14.48 -8.74
N PRO A 487 -11.01 -14.54 -8.36
CA PRO A 487 -10.59 -15.22 -7.14
C PRO A 487 -10.91 -14.40 -5.88
N ASN A 488 -10.91 -15.08 -4.73
CA ASN A 488 -11.05 -14.45 -3.42
C ASN A 488 -9.71 -14.17 -2.74
N ARG A 489 -8.62 -14.77 -3.23
CA ARG A 489 -7.24 -14.59 -2.76
C ARG A 489 -6.25 -14.82 -3.89
N VAL A 490 -5.02 -14.37 -3.74
CA VAL A 490 -3.92 -14.79 -4.61
C VAL A 490 -3.29 -16.05 -4.03
N ARG A 491 -2.97 -17.02 -4.89
CA ARG A 491 -2.28 -18.26 -4.48
C ARG A 491 -0.90 -17.91 -3.93
N TYR A 492 -0.36 -18.76 -3.06
CA TYR A 492 1.01 -18.54 -2.59
C TYR A 492 1.99 -18.64 -3.78
N PRO A 493 3.04 -17.80 -3.81
CA PRO A 493 4.02 -17.81 -4.89
C PRO A 493 4.72 -19.17 -5.03
N ALA A 494 5.22 -19.48 -6.22
CA ALA A 494 5.97 -20.71 -6.45
C ALA A 494 7.24 -20.83 -5.59
N SER A 495 7.80 -19.72 -5.11
CA SER A 495 8.96 -19.71 -4.20
C SER A 495 8.67 -20.48 -2.91
N GLU A 496 7.48 -20.35 -2.32
CA GLU A 496 7.09 -21.11 -1.13
C GLU A 496 7.02 -22.61 -1.40
N ARG A 497 6.47 -22.99 -2.56
CA ARG A 497 6.43 -24.40 -3.00
C ARG A 497 7.81 -25.01 -3.17
N ASN A 498 8.77 -24.22 -3.63
CA ASN A 498 10.10 -24.69 -3.98
C ASN A 498 11.06 -24.63 -2.79
N ASN A 499 10.97 -23.59 -1.97
CA ASN A 499 11.94 -23.27 -0.94
C ASN A 499 11.43 -23.58 0.48
N ASN A 500 10.12 -23.57 0.73
CA ASN A 500 9.50 -23.84 2.03
C ASN A 500 8.54 -25.05 1.96
N THR A 501 8.92 -26.06 1.17
CA THR A 501 8.05 -27.16 0.70
C THR A 501 7.25 -27.84 1.81
N GLU A 502 7.90 -28.20 2.93
CA GLU A 502 7.24 -28.94 4.03
C GLU A 502 6.13 -28.10 4.68
N ASN A 503 6.44 -26.86 5.06
CA ASN A 503 5.47 -25.95 5.65
C ASN A 503 4.38 -25.54 4.66
N TYR A 504 4.73 -25.31 3.40
CA TYR A 504 3.76 -25.06 2.32
C TYR A 504 2.77 -26.22 2.20
N ASN A 505 3.25 -27.46 2.15
CA ASN A 505 2.38 -28.64 2.03
C ASN A 505 1.48 -28.82 3.26
N ALA A 506 2.00 -28.54 4.46
CA ALA A 506 1.21 -28.54 5.69
C ALA A 506 0.11 -27.47 5.65
N GLN A 507 0.41 -26.27 5.15
CA GLN A 507 -0.59 -25.22 4.97
C GLN A 507 -1.63 -25.60 3.90
N VAL A 508 -1.22 -26.12 2.76
CA VAL A 508 -2.15 -26.57 1.72
C VAL A 508 -3.08 -27.67 2.24
N GLN A 509 -2.57 -28.57 3.08
CA GLN A 509 -3.40 -29.58 3.74
C GLN A 509 -4.44 -28.93 4.66
N SER A 510 -4.05 -27.94 5.47
CA SER A 510 -4.96 -27.25 6.39
C SER A 510 -6.10 -26.51 5.65
N MET A 511 -5.82 -26.10 4.41
CA MET A 511 -6.77 -25.45 3.50
C MET A 511 -7.68 -26.43 2.73
N GLY A 512 -7.61 -27.73 3.01
CA GLY A 512 -8.42 -28.76 2.34
C GLY A 512 -7.71 -29.51 1.21
N GLY A 513 -6.38 -29.42 1.15
CA GLY A 513 -5.55 -30.20 0.23
C GLY A 513 -5.27 -29.54 -1.12
N THR A 514 -5.70 -28.29 -1.33
CA THR A 514 -5.37 -27.51 -2.53
C THR A 514 -5.17 -26.03 -2.17
N ASP A 515 -4.14 -25.41 -2.74
CA ASP A 515 -3.92 -23.96 -2.68
C ASP A 515 -4.90 -23.24 -3.60
N ASP A 516 -6.17 -23.25 -3.21
CA ASP A 516 -7.28 -22.74 -3.99
C ASP A 516 -7.41 -21.21 -3.82
N ALA A 517 -7.52 -20.50 -4.94
CA ALA A 517 -7.70 -19.05 -4.99
C ALA A 517 -9.15 -18.63 -4.66
N TYR A 518 -10.09 -19.57 -4.65
CA TYR A 518 -11.50 -19.32 -4.35
C TYR A 518 -11.84 -19.39 -2.87
N ILE A 519 -10.90 -19.82 -2.01
CA ILE A 519 -11.08 -19.76 -0.56
C ILE A 519 -11.20 -18.30 -0.13
N LYS A 520 -12.30 -18.00 0.56
CA LYS A 520 -12.57 -16.66 1.10
C LYS A 520 -11.62 -16.35 2.25
N PRO A 521 -11.07 -15.12 2.32
CA PRO A 521 -10.46 -14.62 3.54
C PRO A 521 -11.43 -14.76 4.72
N PHE A 522 -10.90 -14.97 5.93
CA PHE A 522 -11.70 -15.25 7.13
C PHE A 522 -12.72 -14.15 7.49
N TRP A 523 -12.54 -12.93 6.95
CA TRP A 523 -13.41 -11.77 7.14
C TRP A 523 -14.36 -11.50 5.96
N ALA A 524 -14.16 -12.15 4.81
CA ALA A 524 -14.86 -11.83 3.56
C ALA A 524 -16.23 -12.52 3.44
N LYS A 525 -17.24 -11.77 3.01
CA LYS A 525 -18.66 -12.18 2.92
C LYS A 525 -18.89 -13.36 1.99
#